data_AF-A0A1Q8WMR5-F1
#
_entry.id   AF-A0A1Q8WMR5-F1
#
_cell.length_a   1.000
_cell.length_b   1.000
_cell.length_c   1.000
_cell.angle_alpha   90.00
_cell.angle_beta   90.00
_cell.angle_gamma   90.00
#
_symmetry.space_group_name_H-M   'P 1'
#
loop_
_entity.id
_entity.type
_entity.pdbx_description
1 polymer ?
#
loop_
_entity_poly.entity_id
_entity_poly.type
_entity_poly.pdbx_seq_one_letter_code
_entity_poly.pdbx_strand_id
1 'polypeptide(L)'
;MVEMQPAPEGLVGPAAAASPHGVDQVGRRRKRLLWGTVGVVVVLALLLGAGGWLWWTRPGTTSVAVPAGVGRGDVMSLDGSIPAPETKTGRLETGGMRSERHQWIGSVRWTPKGGKATTYEMHLGESINIDGLGTVTLLAVNPPPLILQEKEGGWTTRVHVVLDPGLHWCEPWDPC
;
A
#
# COMPACT_ATOMS: atom_id res chain seq x y z
N MET A 1 107.25 4.01 -20.20
CA MET A 1 106.30 4.60 -19.24
C MET A 1 104.98 3.85 -19.41
N VAL A 2 104.68 2.95 -18.45
CA VAL A 2 103.39 2.24 -18.17
C VAL A 2 102.79 1.43 -19.35
N GLU A 3 102.83 0.10 -19.43
CA GLU A 3 102.33 -1.01 -18.57
C GLU A 3 100.78 -1.16 -18.53
N MET A 4 100.25 -2.20 -19.23
CA MET A 4 99.18 -3.18 -18.88
C MET A 4 98.26 -3.60 -20.08
N GLN A 5 98.49 -4.81 -20.62
CA GLN A 5 97.68 -6.08 -20.53
C GLN A 5 96.11 -6.06 -20.36
N PRO A 6 95.35 -7.18 -20.63
CA PRO A 6 94.42 -7.34 -21.75
C PRO A 6 92.97 -7.85 -21.43
N ALA A 7 92.15 -8.04 -22.48
CA ALA A 7 91.05 -9.04 -22.68
C ALA A 7 89.79 -9.04 -21.75
N PRO A 8 88.74 -9.86 -22.06
CA PRO A 8 87.52 -9.52 -22.82
C PRO A 8 86.26 -9.45 -21.92
N GLU A 9 85.04 -9.51 -22.50
CA GLU A 9 83.70 -9.46 -21.84
C GLU A 9 83.13 -8.04 -21.64
N GLY A 10 81.83 -7.75 -21.76
CA GLY A 10 80.66 -8.59 -21.69
C GLY A 10 79.39 -7.90 -22.22
N LEU A 11 78.39 -8.74 -22.41
CA LEU A 11 77.01 -8.49 -22.79
C LEU A 11 76.32 -7.51 -21.82
N VAL A 12 75.79 -6.38 -22.29
CA VAL A 12 74.90 -5.51 -21.49
C VAL A 12 73.77 -4.99 -22.37
N GLY A 13 72.58 -5.59 -22.22
CA GLY A 13 71.32 -4.98 -22.68
C GLY A 13 70.79 -3.97 -21.68
N PRO A 14 69.64 -3.33 -21.93
CA PRO A 14 68.72 -2.98 -20.88
C PRO A 14 67.53 -3.93 -20.91
N ALA A 15 67.36 -4.63 -19.80
CA ALA A 15 66.16 -5.34 -19.44
C ALA A 15 64.93 -4.44 -19.68
N ALA A 16 63.92 -5.01 -20.32
CA ALA A 16 62.60 -4.42 -20.40
C ALA A 16 62.10 -4.14 -18.97
N ALA A 17 62.04 -2.86 -18.61
CA ALA A 17 61.38 -2.41 -17.39
C ALA A 17 59.88 -2.74 -17.51
N ALA A 18 59.45 -3.83 -16.86
CA ALA A 18 58.04 -4.12 -16.66
C ALA A 18 57.43 -3.01 -15.81
N SER A 19 56.59 -2.18 -16.42
CA SER A 19 55.89 -1.08 -15.75
C SER A 19 54.95 -1.61 -14.65
N PRO A 20 54.98 -1.06 -13.42
CA PRO A 20 54.09 -1.50 -12.32
C PRO A 20 52.61 -1.13 -12.52
N HIS A 21 52.29 -0.30 -13.51
CA HIS A 21 50.96 0.31 -13.64
C HIS A 21 49.82 -0.65 -14.06
N GLY A 22 50.14 -1.86 -14.52
CA GLY A 22 49.12 -2.83 -14.97
C GLY A 22 48.36 -3.52 -13.84
N VAL A 23 49.01 -3.80 -12.70
CA VAL A 23 48.41 -4.56 -11.59
C VAL A 23 47.45 -3.72 -10.73
N ASP A 24 47.74 -2.43 -10.57
CA ASP A 24 46.92 -1.51 -9.78
C ASP A 24 45.58 -1.13 -10.43
N GLN A 25 45.51 -1.10 -11.76
CA GLN A 25 44.28 -0.77 -12.49
C GLN A 25 43.27 -1.93 -12.47
N VAL A 26 43.75 -3.17 -12.56
CA VAL A 26 42.90 -4.37 -12.52
C VAL A 26 42.29 -4.57 -11.13
N GLY A 27 43.08 -4.34 -10.07
CA GLY A 27 42.59 -4.37 -8.69
C GLY A 27 41.53 -3.30 -8.40
N ARG A 28 41.71 -2.08 -8.94
CA ARG A 28 40.75 -0.97 -8.80
C ARG A 28 39.46 -1.21 -9.59
N ARG A 29 39.54 -1.79 -10.81
CA ARG A 29 38.35 -2.19 -11.59
C ARG A 29 37.57 -3.31 -10.91
N ARG A 30 38.25 -4.35 -10.40
CA ARG A 30 37.60 -5.43 -9.63
C ARG A 30 36.93 -4.91 -8.36
N LYS A 31 37.58 -4.02 -7.61
CA LYS A 31 36.97 -3.36 -6.44
C LYS A 31 35.72 -2.55 -6.81
N ARG A 32 35.74 -1.75 -7.89
CA ARG A 32 34.55 -1.01 -8.35
C ARG A 32 33.40 -1.92 -8.80
N LEU A 33 33.70 -3.01 -9.51
CA LEU A 33 32.71 -4.03 -9.89
C LEU A 33 32.11 -4.75 -8.67
N LEU A 34 32.94 -5.09 -7.68
CA LEU A 34 32.49 -5.67 -6.42
C LEU A 34 31.57 -4.71 -5.65
N TRP A 35 31.96 -3.43 -5.53
CA TRP A 35 31.13 -2.41 -4.87
C TRP A 35 29.83 -2.14 -5.64
N GLY A 36 29.84 -2.19 -6.98
CA GLY A 36 28.64 -2.13 -7.80
C GLY A 36 27.72 -3.33 -7.57
N THR A 37 28.28 -4.53 -7.49
CA THR A 37 27.51 -5.76 -7.22
C THR A 37 26.91 -5.74 -5.82
N VAL A 38 27.68 -5.31 -4.80
CA VAL A 38 27.19 -5.13 -3.43
C VAL A 38 26.07 -4.10 -3.40
N GLY A 39 26.23 -2.97 -4.11
CA GLY A 39 25.17 -1.96 -4.23
C GLY A 39 23.88 -2.54 -4.82
N VAL A 40 23.98 -3.32 -5.90
CA VAL A 40 22.83 -4.00 -6.52
C VAL A 40 22.15 -4.97 -5.55
N VAL A 41 22.93 -5.78 -4.83
CA VAL A 41 22.38 -6.75 -3.85
C VAL A 41 21.66 -6.02 -2.71
N VAL A 42 22.22 -4.92 -2.20
CA VAL A 42 21.59 -4.11 -1.14
C VAL A 42 20.27 -3.51 -1.63
N VAL A 43 20.24 -2.96 -2.85
CA VAL A 43 19.01 -2.41 -3.43
C VAL A 43 17.95 -3.50 -3.60
N LEU A 44 18.32 -4.68 -4.11
CA LEU A 44 17.40 -5.81 -4.22
C LEU A 44 16.86 -6.25 -2.86
N ALA A 45 17.70 -6.33 -1.83
CA ALA A 45 17.26 -6.68 -0.48
C ALA A 45 16.26 -5.65 0.08
N LEU A 46 16.49 -4.36 -0.15
CA LEU A 46 15.55 -3.30 0.25
C LEU A 46 14.23 -3.39 -0.51
N LEU A 47 14.25 -3.64 -1.82
CA LEU A 47 13.05 -3.79 -2.63
C LEU A 47 12.23 -5.02 -2.24
N LEU A 48 12.88 -6.15 -1.99
CA LEU A 48 12.21 -7.38 -1.55
C LEU A 48 11.69 -7.25 -0.11
N GLY A 49 12.44 -6.60 0.78
CA GLY A 49 12.01 -6.32 2.14
C GLY A 49 10.80 -5.38 2.17
N ALA A 50 10.85 -4.27 1.43
CA ALA A 50 9.75 -3.33 1.30
C ALA A 50 8.53 -3.96 0.60
N GLY A 51 8.75 -4.74 -0.46
CA GLY A 51 7.70 -5.46 -1.17
C GLY A 51 7.00 -6.52 -0.30
N GLY A 52 7.78 -7.30 0.46
CA GLY A 52 7.24 -8.28 1.41
C GLY A 52 6.47 -7.64 2.55
N TRP A 53 6.99 -6.54 3.11
CA TRP A 53 6.28 -5.74 4.12
C TRP A 53 4.97 -5.18 3.57
N LEU A 54 5.00 -4.64 2.35
CA LEU A 54 3.84 -4.07 1.71
C LEU A 54 2.76 -5.11 1.46
N TRP A 55 3.14 -6.28 0.94
CA TRP A 55 2.24 -7.41 0.74
C TRP A 55 1.57 -7.87 2.04
N TRP A 56 2.32 -7.88 3.15
CA TRP A 56 1.79 -8.26 4.46
C TRP A 56 0.79 -7.24 5.04
N THR A 57 1.00 -5.96 4.77
CA THR A 57 0.21 -4.87 5.39
C THR A 57 -0.99 -4.42 4.56
N ARG A 58 -1.03 -4.76 3.26
CA ARG A 58 -2.09 -4.33 2.34
C ARG A 58 -2.74 -5.51 1.63
N PRO A 59 -3.93 -5.95 2.07
CA PRO A 59 -4.78 -6.80 1.24
C PRO A 59 -5.01 -6.15 -0.13
N GLY A 60 -4.79 -6.91 -1.20
CA GLY A 60 -4.93 -6.40 -2.57
C GLY A 60 -6.37 -6.11 -2.98
N THR A 61 -7.34 -6.79 -2.38
CA THR A 61 -8.77 -6.64 -2.73
C THR A 61 -9.42 -5.59 -1.84
N THR A 62 -9.68 -4.40 -2.38
CA THR A 62 -10.31 -3.28 -1.65
C THR A 62 -11.77 -3.06 -2.01
N SER A 63 -12.28 -3.74 -3.04
CA SER A 63 -13.64 -3.57 -3.52
C SER A 63 -14.21 -4.83 -4.16
N VAL A 64 -15.53 -4.92 -4.17
CA VAL A 64 -16.32 -5.94 -4.84
C VAL A 64 -17.48 -5.29 -5.58
N ALA A 65 -17.96 -5.93 -6.64
CA ALA A 65 -19.22 -5.55 -7.27
C ALA A 65 -20.39 -5.81 -6.31
N VAL A 66 -21.52 -5.14 -6.54
CA VAL A 66 -22.75 -5.43 -5.80
C VAL A 66 -23.08 -6.93 -5.98
N PRO A 67 -23.13 -7.73 -4.91
CA PRO A 67 -23.35 -9.17 -5.02
C PRO A 67 -24.73 -9.48 -5.64
N ALA A 68 -24.77 -10.48 -6.52
CA ALA A 68 -26.02 -10.95 -7.10
C ALA A 68 -26.93 -11.50 -5.99
N GLY A 69 -28.14 -10.93 -5.84
CA GLY A 69 -29.10 -11.31 -4.81
C GLY A 69 -29.28 -10.30 -3.69
N VAL A 70 -28.43 -9.26 -3.60
CA VAL A 70 -28.73 -8.11 -2.75
C VAL A 70 -29.85 -7.31 -3.43
N GLY A 71 -30.88 -6.92 -2.67
CA GLY A 71 -32.06 -6.23 -3.19
C GLY A 71 -31.74 -4.89 -3.87
N ARG A 72 -32.74 -4.24 -4.46
CA ARG A 72 -32.54 -2.89 -5.02
C ARG A 72 -32.30 -1.90 -3.88
N GLY A 73 -31.23 -1.13 -3.95
CA GLY A 73 -30.81 -0.21 -2.90
C GLY A 73 -29.77 0.78 -3.40
N ASP A 74 -29.35 1.68 -2.52
CA ASP A 74 -28.48 2.80 -2.87
C ASP A 74 -27.01 2.50 -2.53
N VAL A 75 -26.10 2.94 -3.41
CA VAL A 75 -24.65 2.87 -3.16
C VAL A 75 -24.17 4.20 -2.63
N MET A 76 -23.59 4.20 -1.44
CA MET A 76 -23.17 5.40 -0.74
C MET A 76 -21.71 5.31 -0.30
N SER A 77 -21.01 6.43 -0.38
CA SER A 77 -19.64 6.57 0.13
C SER A 77 -19.69 7.31 1.46
N LEU A 78 -19.10 6.71 2.49
CA LEU A 78 -19.12 7.18 3.87
C LEU A 78 -17.72 7.64 4.30
N ASP A 79 -17.68 8.77 4.99
CA ASP A 79 -16.48 9.32 5.60
C ASP A 79 -16.85 10.22 6.78
N GLY A 80 -15.87 10.58 7.62
CA GLY A 80 -16.08 11.61 8.65
C GLY A 80 -16.19 13.02 8.07
N SER A 81 -15.67 13.24 6.86
CA SER A 81 -15.75 14.52 6.13
C SER A 81 -16.96 14.63 5.19
N ILE A 82 -17.63 13.51 4.90
CA ILE A 82 -18.85 13.47 4.07
C ILE A 82 -20.05 13.55 5.02
N PRO A 83 -21.06 14.41 4.74
CA PRO A 83 -22.30 14.43 5.53
C PRO A 83 -22.91 13.04 5.63
N ALA A 84 -23.21 12.60 6.86
CA ALA A 84 -23.76 11.30 7.13
C ALA A 84 -25.17 11.18 6.51
N PRO A 85 -25.46 10.13 5.71
CA PRO A 85 -26.81 9.86 5.25
C PRO A 85 -27.76 9.63 6.44
N GLU A 86 -28.92 10.28 6.39
CA GLU A 86 -29.92 10.21 7.45
C GLU A 86 -31.23 9.64 6.92
N THR A 87 -31.99 9.03 7.82
CA THR A 87 -33.37 8.60 7.62
C THR A 87 -34.18 9.13 8.80
N LYS A 88 -35.51 9.03 8.73
CA LYS A 88 -36.39 9.38 9.85
C LYS A 88 -36.09 8.60 11.15
N THR A 89 -35.41 7.45 11.07
CA THR A 89 -35.12 6.56 12.20
C THR A 89 -33.69 6.69 12.72
N GLY A 90 -32.77 7.35 12.01
CA GLY A 90 -31.39 7.50 12.45
C GLY A 90 -30.43 7.92 11.35
N ARG A 91 -29.14 7.99 11.69
CA ARG A 91 -28.06 8.36 10.78
C ARG A 91 -27.00 7.28 10.64
N LEU A 92 -26.48 7.13 9.43
CA LEU A 92 -25.46 6.15 9.06
C LEU A 92 -24.12 6.85 8.84
N GLU A 93 -23.11 6.46 9.58
CA GLU A 93 -21.76 7.02 9.54
C GLU A 93 -20.73 5.94 9.17
N THR A 94 -19.53 6.37 8.79
CA THR A 94 -18.39 5.44 8.74
C THR A 94 -17.96 5.04 10.15
N GLY A 95 -17.70 3.75 10.35
CA GLY A 95 -17.03 3.22 11.54
C GLY A 95 -15.51 3.15 11.39
N GLY A 96 -15.00 3.32 10.16
CA GLY A 96 -13.61 3.10 9.79
C GLY A 96 -13.37 1.81 9.03
N MET A 97 -12.13 1.35 9.04
CA MET A 97 -11.72 0.07 8.49
C MET A 97 -10.49 -0.45 9.22
N ARG A 98 -10.27 -1.76 9.17
CA ARG A 98 -9.05 -2.41 9.65
C ARG A 98 -8.65 -3.54 8.71
N SER A 99 -7.36 -3.84 8.67
CA SER A 99 -6.84 -5.03 8.00
C SER A 99 -6.71 -6.13 9.05
N GLU A 100 -7.35 -7.28 8.80
CA GLU A 100 -7.23 -8.47 9.63
C GLU A 100 -6.92 -9.67 8.74
N ARG A 101 -5.86 -10.43 9.06
CA ARG A 101 -5.46 -11.66 8.33
C ARG A 101 -5.43 -11.50 6.80
N HIS A 102 -4.88 -10.38 6.29
CA HIS A 102 -4.83 -10.05 4.85
C HIS A 102 -6.20 -9.88 4.19
N GLN A 103 -7.22 -9.47 4.96
CA GLN A 103 -8.51 -9.05 4.46
C GLN A 103 -8.89 -7.69 5.05
N TRP A 104 -9.63 -6.91 4.28
CA TRP A 104 -10.19 -5.67 4.78
C TRP A 104 -11.52 -5.94 5.48
N ILE A 105 -11.63 -5.41 6.68
CA ILE A 105 -12.88 -5.30 7.43
C ILE A 105 -13.26 -3.82 7.40
N GLY A 106 -14.42 -3.52 6.82
CA GLY A 106 -15.01 -2.20 6.88
C GLY A 106 -16.00 -2.15 8.04
N SER A 107 -16.18 -0.96 8.61
CA SER A 107 -17.21 -0.77 9.62
C SER A 107 -18.10 0.42 9.32
N VAL A 108 -19.35 0.30 9.73
CA VAL A 108 -20.36 1.36 9.70
C VAL A 108 -20.88 1.60 11.10
N ARG A 109 -21.21 2.85 11.41
CA ARG A 109 -21.80 3.24 12.68
C ARG A 109 -23.22 3.71 12.44
N TRP A 110 -24.19 2.99 13.01
CA TRP A 110 -25.59 3.35 12.97
C TRP A 110 -25.99 4.01 14.28
N THR A 111 -26.60 5.20 14.20
CA THR A 111 -27.11 5.91 15.37
C THR A 111 -28.62 6.14 15.20
N PRO A 112 -29.46 5.33 15.84
CA PRO A 112 -30.91 5.55 15.84
C PRO A 112 -31.26 6.90 16.47
N LYS A 113 -32.32 7.57 15.99
CA LYS A 113 -32.83 8.81 16.62
C LYS A 113 -33.22 8.50 18.07
N GLY A 114 -32.61 9.19 19.03
CA GLY A 114 -32.80 8.96 20.48
C GLY A 114 -32.13 7.70 21.04
N GLY A 115 -31.38 6.95 20.21
CA GLY A 115 -30.68 5.73 20.59
C GLY A 115 -29.17 5.94 20.78
N LYS A 116 -28.48 4.84 21.11
CA LYS A 116 -27.01 4.80 21.16
C LYS A 116 -26.44 4.35 19.82
N ALA A 117 -25.31 4.95 19.45
CA ALA A 117 -24.56 4.54 18.28
C ALA A 117 -24.03 3.10 18.43
N THR A 118 -24.24 2.27 17.41
CA THR A 118 -23.74 0.89 17.34
C THR A 118 -22.85 0.74 16.11
N THR A 119 -21.69 0.11 16.28
CA THR A 119 -20.73 -0.11 15.18
C THR A 119 -20.84 -1.56 14.72
N TYR A 120 -20.97 -1.75 13.41
CA TYR A 120 -21.04 -3.05 12.75
C TYR A 120 -19.81 -3.22 11.87
N GLU A 121 -19.15 -4.37 12.02
CA GLU A 121 -17.97 -4.74 11.22
C GLU A 121 -18.36 -5.83 10.23
N MET A 122 -17.80 -5.76 9.02
CA MET A 122 -18.20 -6.60 7.90
C MET A 122 -17.03 -6.77 6.94
N HIS A 123 -16.94 -7.95 6.34
CA HIS A 123 -16.00 -8.24 5.26
C HIS A 123 -16.54 -7.72 3.93
N LEU A 124 -15.66 -7.54 2.93
CA LEU A 124 -16.08 -7.14 1.59
C LEU A 124 -17.09 -8.15 1.00
N GLY A 125 -18.23 -7.65 0.55
CA GLY A 125 -19.35 -8.43 0.02
C GLY A 125 -20.29 -9.00 1.09
N GLU A 126 -19.96 -8.88 2.37
CA GLU A 126 -20.83 -9.30 3.46
C GLU A 126 -21.98 -8.30 3.65
N SER A 127 -23.15 -8.83 3.97
CA SER A 127 -24.37 -8.08 4.25
C SER A 127 -24.84 -8.30 5.69
N ILE A 128 -25.18 -7.23 6.40
CA ILE A 128 -25.72 -7.26 7.75
C ILE A 128 -27.06 -6.54 7.76
N ASN A 129 -28.05 -7.10 8.46
CA ASN A 129 -29.31 -6.42 8.72
C ASN A 129 -29.19 -5.59 10.01
N ILE A 130 -29.51 -4.29 9.92
CA ILE A 130 -29.45 -3.34 11.02
C ILE A 130 -30.86 -2.86 11.31
N ASP A 131 -31.31 -3.08 12.54
CA ASP A 131 -32.64 -2.70 12.99
C ASP A 131 -32.90 -1.20 12.81
N GLY A 132 -34.00 -0.89 12.12
CA GLY A 132 -34.44 0.48 11.86
C GLY A 132 -33.67 1.19 10.74
N LEU A 133 -32.81 0.47 10.01
CA LEU A 133 -32.16 0.94 8.78
C LEU A 133 -32.48 0.02 7.61
N GLY A 134 -32.22 -1.27 7.76
CA GLY A 134 -32.34 -2.28 6.72
C GLY A 134 -31.04 -3.06 6.50
N THR A 135 -30.85 -3.58 5.29
CA THR A 135 -29.69 -4.43 4.96
C THR A 135 -28.56 -3.60 4.37
N VAL A 136 -27.39 -3.64 5.01
CA VAL A 136 -26.18 -2.94 4.57
C VAL A 136 -25.16 -3.97 4.09
N THR A 137 -24.63 -3.77 2.89
CA THR A 137 -23.60 -4.62 2.27
C THR A 137 -22.32 -3.84 2.05
N LEU A 138 -21.17 -4.41 2.40
CA LEU A 138 -19.88 -3.73 2.26
C LEU A 138 -19.40 -3.91 0.83
N LEU A 139 -19.22 -2.82 0.09
CA LEU A 139 -18.74 -2.89 -1.28
C LEU A 139 -17.26 -2.58 -1.41
N ALA A 140 -16.78 -1.56 -0.70
CA ALA A 140 -15.39 -1.18 -0.79
C ALA A 140 -14.89 -0.51 0.49
N VAL A 141 -13.59 -0.60 0.69
CA VAL A 141 -12.85 0.21 1.65
C VAL A 141 -11.77 0.99 0.91
N ASN A 142 -11.44 2.16 1.44
CA ASN A 142 -10.37 2.99 0.88
C ASN A 142 -9.29 3.17 1.94
N PRO A 143 -8.26 2.32 1.99
CA PRO A 143 -7.23 2.47 3.00
C PRO A 143 -6.40 3.73 2.73
N PRO A 144 -5.93 4.46 3.78
CA PRO A 144 -5.10 5.66 3.60
C PRO A 144 -3.92 5.38 2.68
N PRO A 145 -3.41 6.32 1.87
CA PRO A 145 -2.24 6.05 1.04
C PRO A 145 -1.00 5.74 1.90
N LEU A 146 -0.08 4.94 1.37
CA LEU A 146 1.17 4.55 2.06
C LEU A 146 2.17 5.71 2.13
N ILE A 147 2.02 6.66 1.21
CA ILE A 147 2.75 7.93 1.18
C ILE A 147 1.78 8.98 1.71
N LEU A 148 2.28 10.01 2.39
CA LEU A 148 1.50 11.19 2.79
C LEU A 148 0.96 11.90 1.54
N GLN A 149 -0.14 11.37 1.02
CA GLN A 149 -0.96 11.93 -0.02
C GLN A 149 -2.39 12.00 0.51
N GLU A 150 -3.20 12.85 -0.09
CA GLU A 150 -4.63 12.82 0.19
C GLU A 150 -5.23 11.51 -0.30
N LYS A 151 -6.21 11.05 0.46
CA LYS A 151 -6.94 9.84 0.16
C LYS A 151 -7.76 10.04 -1.10
N GLU A 152 -7.58 9.16 -2.07
CA GLU A 152 -8.25 9.28 -3.37
C GLU A 152 -9.78 9.26 -3.19
N GLY A 153 -10.44 10.36 -3.56
CA GLY A 153 -11.89 10.53 -3.45
C GLY A 153 -12.43 10.85 -2.05
N GLY A 154 -11.60 10.96 -1.01
CA GLY A 154 -12.02 11.45 0.32
C GLY A 154 -13.01 10.57 1.10
N TRP A 155 -13.29 9.34 0.66
CA TRP A 155 -14.21 8.42 1.33
C TRP A 155 -13.47 7.31 2.07
N THR A 156 -14.08 6.71 3.09
CA THR A 156 -13.50 5.61 3.88
C THR A 156 -14.12 4.27 3.55
N THR A 157 -15.43 4.21 3.47
CA THR A 157 -16.15 2.97 3.23
C THR A 157 -17.23 3.22 2.19
N ARG A 158 -17.40 2.30 1.24
CA ARG A 158 -18.53 2.33 0.31
C ARG A 158 -19.45 1.16 0.62
N VAL A 159 -20.72 1.46 0.81
CA VAL A 159 -21.74 0.48 1.15
C VAL A 159 -22.90 0.52 0.17
N HIS A 160 -23.56 -0.61 0.04
CA HIS A 160 -24.86 -0.71 -0.60
C HIS A 160 -25.91 -0.91 0.48
N VAL A 161 -26.98 -0.12 0.45
CA VAL A 161 -27.99 -0.13 1.50
C VAL A 161 -29.36 -0.36 0.88
N VAL A 162 -30.02 -1.42 1.35
CA VAL A 162 -31.42 -1.71 1.07
C VAL A 162 -32.21 -1.33 2.32
N LEU A 163 -32.91 -0.20 2.24
CA LEU A 163 -33.69 0.32 3.36
C LEU A 163 -34.89 -0.58 3.70
N ASP A 164 -35.30 -0.59 4.96
CA ASP A 164 -36.55 -1.22 5.36
C ASP A 164 -37.75 -0.56 4.66
N PRO A 165 -38.84 -1.32 4.38
CA PRO A 165 -40.03 -0.77 3.72
C PRO A 165 -40.59 0.47 4.43
N GLY A 166 -40.83 1.54 3.68
CA GLY A 166 -41.36 2.81 4.21
C GLY A 166 -40.29 3.74 4.82
N LEU A 167 -39.01 3.40 4.71
CA LEU A 167 -37.89 4.31 4.90
C LEU A 167 -37.40 4.87 3.57
N HIS A 168 -36.86 6.09 3.64
CA HIS A 168 -36.12 6.75 2.58
C HIS A 168 -35.03 7.59 3.23
N TRP A 169 -34.01 7.94 2.44
CA TRP A 169 -33.00 8.90 2.85
C TRP A 169 -33.60 10.30 2.91
N CYS A 170 -33.28 11.04 3.95
CA CYS A 170 -33.64 12.44 4.05
C CYS A 170 -32.88 13.23 2.99
N GLU A 171 -33.59 14.08 2.27
CA GLU A 171 -32.96 14.96 1.31
C GLU A 171 -32.55 16.25 2.00
N PRO A 172 -31.47 16.92 1.53
CA PRO A 172 -31.05 18.21 2.10
C PRO A 172 -32.15 19.29 2.12
N TRP A 173 -33.13 19.18 1.21
CA TRP A 173 -34.21 20.14 1.01
C TRP A 173 -35.56 19.69 1.58
N ASP A 174 -35.66 18.40 1.95
CA ASP A 174 -36.85 17.79 2.56
C ASP A 174 -36.40 16.94 3.77
N PRO A 175 -36.13 17.59 4.91
CA PRO A 175 -35.60 16.91 6.09
C PRO A 175 -36.69 16.05 6.76
N CYS A 176 -36.33 14.81 7.09
CA CYS A 176 -37.05 14.01 8.08
C CYS A 176 -36.66 14.39 9.54
#